data_AF-A0A6J8E7Y6-F1
#
_entry.id   AF-A0A6J8E7Y6-F1
#
_cell.length_a   1.000
_cell.length_b   1.000
_cell.length_c   1.000
_cell.angle_alpha   90.00
_cell.angle_beta   90.00
_cell.angle_gamma   90.00
#
_symmetry.space_group_name_H-M   'P 1'
#
loop_
_entity.id
_entity.type
_entity.pdbx_description
1 polymer ?
#
loop_
_entity_poly.entity_id
_entity_poly.type
_entity_poly.pdbx_seq_one_letter_code
_entity_poly.pdbx_strand_id
1 'polypeptide(L)'
;MTLEQVFKFVEAKEVGKRSASRLLDSPGAEATSSSYRRRRNTNVAKDTNKYDNNKVELCGYCGKKGQGKSTPPKIRKKKCPTYGHTCKHCERDNHYESVCRSNTKTKTVIVSEIEEGVRIFDKSKPTCLATDWSKSGLGFWLFQKHCEFTKLLPFCCHEGWKITLVGSRFTHGAESRYPPVEGEALAVVDALDKASRMLGDMLMYSNIMLSFEKM
;
A
#
# COMPACT_ATOMS: atom_id res chain seq x y z
N MET A 1 3.29 18.30 4.88
CA MET A 1 3.56 17.13 5.76
C MET A 1 4.59 17.57 6.78
N THR A 2 4.28 17.51 8.07
CA THR A 2 5.23 17.89 9.13
C THR A 2 6.17 16.72 9.48
N LEU A 3 7.32 17.01 10.08
CA LEU A 3 8.31 16.00 10.48
C LEU A 3 7.69 14.90 11.38
N GLU A 4 6.86 15.30 12.35
CA GLU A 4 6.16 14.38 13.25
C GLU A 4 5.20 13.43 12.54
N GLN A 5 4.49 13.92 11.52
CA GLN A 5 3.61 13.09 10.70
C GLN A 5 4.42 12.05 9.92
N VAL A 6 5.62 12.42 9.46
CA VAL A 6 6.54 11.48 8.79
C VAL A 6 7.01 10.41 9.76
N PHE A 7 7.45 10.78 10.97
CA PHE A 7 7.87 9.79 11.97
C PHE A 7 6.76 8.78 12.28
N LYS A 8 5.54 9.26 12.56
CA LYS A 8 4.39 8.39 12.80
C LYS A 8 4.05 7.50 11.61
N PHE A 9 4.16 8.03 10.39
CA PHE A 9 3.93 7.25 9.18
C PHE A 9 4.97 6.15 9.00
N VAL A 10 6.26 6.47 9.19
CA VAL A 10 7.36 5.51 9.12
C VAL A 10 7.20 4.44 10.19
N GLU A 11 6.92 4.83 11.43
CA GLU A 11 6.68 3.91 12.54
C GLU A 11 5.52 2.96 12.22
N ALA A 12 4.38 3.47 11.76
CA ALA A 12 3.23 2.66 11.38
C ALA A 12 3.56 1.69 10.23
N LYS A 13 4.32 2.14 9.22
CA LYS A 13 4.75 1.32 8.08
C LYS A 13 5.70 0.20 8.54
N GLU A 14 6.62 0.50 9.46
CA GLU A 14 7.56 -0.49 10.00
C GLU A 14 6.89 -1.50 10.93
N VAL A 15 5.92 -1.07 11.74
CA VAL A 15 5.08 -1.98 12.54
C VAL A 15 4.29 -2.92 11.62
N GLY A 16 3.78 -2.41 10.50
CA GLY A 16 3.12 -3.19 9.45
C GLY A 16 4.05 -4.25 8.83
N LYS A 17 5.28 -3.88 8.46
CA LYS A 17 6.26 -4.83 7.91
C LYS A 17 6.66 -5.91 8.92
N ARG A 18 6.93 -5.51 10.17
CA ARG A 18 7.29 -6.46 11.26
C ARG A 18 6.17 -7.46 11.53
N SER A 19 4.93 -6.98 11.60
CA SER A 19 3.76 -7.83 11.83
C SER A 19 3.52 -8.78 10.66
N ALA A 20 3.66 -8.31 9.41
CA ALA A 20 3.56 -9.16 8.23
C ALA A 20 4.64 -10.25 8.19
N SER A 21 5.92 -9.92 8.49
CA SER A 21 7.00 -10.93 8.56
C SER A 21 6.67 -12.01 9.59
N ARG A 22 6.22 -11.63 10.79
CA ARG A 22 5.82 -12.59 11.84
C ARG A 22 4.65 -13.49 11.42
N LEU A 23 3.75 -13.03 10.56
CA LEU A 23 2.66 -13.84 10.03
C LEU A 23 3.15 -14.86 8.99
N LEU A 24 4.16 -14.51 8.20
CA LEU A 24 4.77 -15.39 7.19
C LEU A 24 5.74 -16.41 7.82
N ASP A 25 6.45 -16.02 8.87
CA ASP A 25 7.43 -16.86 9.56
C ASP A 25 6.78 -17.86 10.55
N SER A 26 5.44 -17.86 10.68
CA SER A 26 4.73 -18.80 11.54
C SER A 26 4.49 -20.12 10.80
N PRO A 27 5.08 -21.25 11.25
CA PRO A 27 4.86 -22.58 10.65
C PRO A 27 3.39 -23.05 10.70
N GLY A 28 2.52 -22.30 11.39
CA GLY A 28 1.10 -22.55 11.50
C GLY A 28 0.23 -21.86 10.45
N ALA A 29 0.74 -20.93 9.62
CA ALA A 29 -0.07 -20.18 8.67
C ALA A 29 -0.53 -21.02 7.47
N GLU A 30 0.33 -21.85 6.88
CA GLU A 30 -0.08 -22.84 5.86
C GLU A 30 -1.00 -23.93 6.45
N ALA A 31 -0.72 -24.39 7.68
CA ALA A 31 -1.56 -25.41 8.35
C ALA A 31 -2.95 -24.87 8.74
N THR A 32 -3.04 -23.60 9.14
CA THR A 32 -4.30 -22.92 9.48
C THR A 32 -5.12 -22.59 8.23
N SER A 33 -4.48 -22.19 7.13
CA SER A 33 -5.17 -21.96 5.85
C SER A 33 -5.70 -23.26 5.22
N SER A 34 -4.97 -24.37 5.36
CA SER A 34 -5.41 -25.73 4.99
C SER A 34 -6.61 -26.22 5.81
N SER A 35 -6.57 -26.06 7.14
CA SER A 35 -7.67 -26.43 8.04
C SER A 35 -8.89 -25.52 7.88
N TYR A 36 -8.72 -24.22 7.59
CA TYR A 36 -9.81 -23.32 7.25
C TYR A 36 -10.46 -23.69 5.91
N ARG A 37 -9.68 -24.04 4.88
CA ARG A 37 -10.20 -24.57 3.59
C ARG A 37 -10.94 -25.89 3.77
N ARG A 38 -10.41 -26.83 4.56
CA ARG A 38 -11.07 -28.12 4.86
C ARG A 38 -12.34 -27.94 5.69
N ARG A 39 -12.34 -27.09 6.71
CA ARG A 39 -13.51 -26.81 7.56
C ARG A 39 -14.64 -26.13 6.77
N ARG A 40 -14.29 -25.31 5.77
CA ARG A 40 -15.26 -24.75 4.82
C ARG A 40 -15.86 -25.83 3.91
N ASN A 41 -15.06 -26.81 3.46
CA ASN A 41 -15.54 -27.89 2.60
C ASN A 41 -16.41 -28.92 3.35
N THR A 42 -16.10 -29.22 4.61
CA THR A 42 -16.91 -30.13 5.45
C THR A 42 -18.23 -29.52 5.90
N ASN A 43 -18.31 -28.19 6.03
CA ASN A 43 -19.56 -27.49 6.36
C ASN A 43 -20.48 -27.32 5.14
N VAL A 44 -19.93 -27.24 3.92
CA VAL A 44 -20.74 -27.18 2.68
C VAL A 44 -21.44 -28.52 2.38
N ALA A 45 -20.93 -29.64 2.88
CA ALA A 45 -21.51 -30.97 2.66
C ALA A 45 -22.59 -31.38 3.68
N LYS A 46 -22.90 -30.57 4.72
CA LYS A 46 -23.87 -30.94 5.77
C LYS A 46 -25.10 -30.02 5.91
N ASP A 47 -25.22 -28.95 5.12
CA ASP A 47 -26.38 -28.04 5.16
C ASP A 47 -27.39 -28.31 4.02
N THR A 48 -27.77 -29.58 3.80
CA THR A 48 -28.90 -29.92 2.91
C THR A 48 -30.26 -29.91 3.59
N ASN A 49 -30.39 -29.61 4.89
CA ASN A 49 -31.71 -29.51 5.52
C ASN A 49 -31.70 -28.65 6.78
N LYS A 50 -31.62 -27.31 6.62
CA LYS A 50 -32.09 -26.40 7.67
C LYS A 50 -32.87 -25.24 7.06
N TYR A 51 -34.16 -25.49 6.99
CA TYR A 51 -35.23 -24.54 6.72
C TYR A 51 -35.19 -23.44 7.80
N ASP A 52 -34.48 -22.34 7.53
CA ASP A 52 -34.47 -21.13 8.37
C ASP A 52 -35.43 -20.10 7.75
N ASN A 53 -36.64 -20.09 8.30
CA ASN A 53 -37.84 -19.61 7.64
C ASN A 53 -38.07 -18.09 7.76
N ASN A 54 -37.02 -17.28 7.94
CA ASN A 54 -37.21 -15.85 8.21
C ASN A 54 -36.13 -14.87 7.73
N LYS A 55 -35.26 -15.25 6.79
CA LYS A 55 -34.46 -14.27 6.03
C LYS A 55 -35.06 -14.06 4.66
N VAL A 56 -35.78 -12.96 4.50
CA VAL A 56 -36.24 -12.50 3.20
C VAL A 56 -35.01 -12.27 2.32
N GLU A 57 -34.68 -13.22 1.45
CA GLU A 57 -33.52 -13.10 0.58
C GLU A 57 -33.75 -12.01 -0.47
N LEU A 58 -33.08 -10.87 -0.25
CA LEU A 58 -33.02 -9.76 -1.21
C LEU A 58 -32.17 -10.18 -2.41
N CYS A 59 -32.63 -9.80 -3.61
CA CYS A 59 -31.89 -10.05 -4.83
C CYS A 59 -30.59 -9.23 -4.87
N GLY A 60 -29.45 -9.87 -5.15
CA GLY A 60 -28.15 -9.21 -5.25
C GLY A 60 -27.99 -8.23 -6.44
N TYR A 61 -28.96 -8.17 -7.35
CA TYR A 61 -28.94 -7.33 -8.55
C TYR A 61 -30.00 -6.21 -8.54
N CYS A 62 -31.16 -6.40 -7.94
CA CYS A 62 -32.22 -5.37 -7.87
C CYS A 62 -32.61 -4.97 -6.44
N GLY A 63 -32.12 -5.66 -5.41
CA GLY A 63 -32.46 -5.40 -4.01
C GLY A 63 -33.89 -5.76 -3.61
N LYS A 64 -34.73 -6.28 -4.51
CA LYS A 64 -36.13 -6.63 -4.21
C LYS A 64 -36.25 -7.99 -3.50
N LYS A 65 -37.29 -8.11 -2.66
CA LYS A 65 -37.67 -9.33 -1.92
C LYS A 65 -38.23 -10.38 -2.91
N GLY A 66 -37.74 -11.61 -2.87
CA GLY A 66 -38.39 -12.75 -3.54
C GLY A 66 -37.66 -13.43 -4.71
N GLN A 67 -36.44 -13.01 -5.08
CA GLN A 67 -35.67 -13.66 -6.16
C GLN A 67 -34.39 -14.36 -5.69
N GLY A 68 -34.15 -14.47 -4.38
CA GLY A 68 -32.96 -15.14 -3.85
C GLY A 68 -31.63 -14.47 -4.26
N LYS A 69 -30.53 -14.88 -3.65
CA LYS A 69 -29.20 -14.32 -3.96
C LYS A 69 -28.59 -14.85 -5.27
N SER A 70 -29.01 -16.04 -5.72
CA SER A 70 -28.44 -16.75 -6.89
C SER A 70 -29.53 -17.33 -7.80
N THR A 71 -30.35 -16.48 -8.42
CA THR A 71 -31.27 -16.94 -9.48
C THR A 71 -30.53 -17.08 -10.82
N PRO A 72 -30.72 -18.20 -11.56
CA PRO A 72 -30.11 -18.41 -12.87
C PRO A 72 -30.40 -17.29 -13.88
N PRO A 73 -29.45 -16.97 -14.79
CA PRO A 73 -29.60 -15.88 -15.77
C PRO A 73 -30.88 -15.94 -16.63
N LYS A 74 -31.33 -17.15 -16.99
CA LYS A 74 -32.56 -17.39 -17.77
C LYS A 74 -33.82 -16.88 -17.05
N ILE A 75 -33.89 -17.08 -15.74
CA ILE A 75 -35.02 -16.65 -14.90
C ILE A 75 -34.89 -15.16 -14.58
N ARG A 76 -33.66 -14.67 -14.38
CA ARG A 76 -33.37 -13.26 -14.15
C ARG A 76 -33.80 -12.37 -15.33
N LYS A 77 -33.59 -12.82 -16.57
CA LYS A 77 -34.05 -12.13 -17.79
C LYS A 77 -35.57 -11.92 -17.83
N LYS A 78 -36.34 -12.86 -17.28
CA LYS A 78 -37.81 -12.81 -17.29
C LYS A 78 -38.41 -12.08 -16.08
N LYS A 79 -37.76 -12.21 -14.91
CA LYS A 79 -38.35 -11.80 -13.63
C LYS A 79 -37.68 -10.57 -13.01
N CYS A 80 -36.42 -10.27 -13.31
CA CYS A 80 -35.67 -9.23 -12.62
C CYS A 80 -35.89 -7.87 -13.28
N PRO A 81 -36.44 -6.86 -12.56
CA PRO A 81 -36.70 -5.54 -13.14
C PRO A 81 -35.47 -4.75 -13.55
N THR A 82 -34.28 -5.17 -13.09
CA THR A 82 -33.00 -4.55 -13.47
C THR A 82 -32.39 -5.13 -14.73
N TYR A 83 -32.96 -6.18 -15.33
CA TYR A 83 -32.37 -6.78 -16.52
C TYR A 83 -32.41 -5.78 -17.68
N GLY A 84 -31.24 -5.45 -18.25
CA GLY A 84 -31.08 -4.38 -19.24
C GLY A 84 -30.91 -2.96 -18.68
N HIS A 85 -30.91 -2.77 -17.35
CA HIS A 85 -30.58 -1.49 -16.73
C HIS A 85 -29.06 -1.30 -16.65
N THR A 86 -28.55 -0.21 -17.22
CA THR A 86 -27.14 0.18 -17.14
C THR A 86 -26.90 1.05 -15.91
N CYS A 87 -26.00 0.62 -15.03
CA CYS A 87 -25.71 1.34 -13.80
C CYS A 87 -24.86 2.60 -14.06
N LYS A 88 -25.29 3.77 -13.57
CA LYS A 88 -24.55 5.04 -13.66
C LYS A 88 -23.25 5.07 -12.85
N HIS A 89 -23.08 4.19 -11.86
CA HIS A 89 -21.86 4.14 -11.04
C HIS A 89 -20.72 3.33 -11.65
N CYS A 90 -21.02 2.37 -12.52
CA CYS A 90 -20.00 1.45 -13.05
C CYS A 90 -20.17 1.05 -14.50
N GLU A 91 -21.19 1.59 -15.18
CA GLU A 91 -21.48 1.39 -16.60
C GLU A 91 -21.70 -0.08 -16.98
N ARG A 92 -21.96 -0.95 -15.99
CA ARG A 92 -22.31 -2.35 -16.20
C ARG A 92 -23.81 -2.55 -16.11
N ASP A 93 -24.28 -3.50 -16.90
CA ASP A 93 -25.70 -3.81 -16.97
C ASP A 93 -26.18 -4.71 -15.83
N ASN A 94 -27.51 -4.79 -15.73
CA ASN A 94 -28.26 -5.75 -14.95
C ASN A 94 -28.26 -5.53 -13.43
N HIS A 95 -28.07 -4.28 -12.98
CA HIS A 95 -28.25 -3.91 -11.57
C HIS A 95 -28.58 -2.42 -11.37
N TYR A 96 -29.14 -2.08 -10.21
CA TYR A 96 -29.35 -0.69 -9.79
C TYR A 96 -28.13 -0.11 -9.07
N GLU A 97 -28.02 1.22 -9.09
CA GLU A 97 -27.01 2.00 -8.36
C GLU A 97 -26.99 1.64 -6.87
N SER A 98 -28.16 1.41 -6.26
CA SER A 98 -28.31 1.09 -4.84
C SER A 98 -27.66 -0.23 -4.41
N VAL A 99 -27.40 -1.14 -5.34
CA VAL A 99 -26.75 -2.44 -5.09
C VAL A 99 -25.44 -2.59 -5.87
N CYS A 100 -24.93 -1.48 -6.42
CA CYS A 100 -23.66 -1.45 -7.14
C CYS A 100 -22.51 -1.76 -6.18
N ARG A 101 -21.74 -2.80 -6.51
CA ARG A 101 -20.52 -3.19 -5.77
C ARG A 101 -19.26 -2.57 -6.34
N SER A 102 -19.38 -1.77 -7.40
CA SER A 102 -18.24 -1.12 -8.01
C SER A 102 -17.79 0.04 -7.14
N ASN A 103 -16.51 0.03 -6.79
CA ASN A 103 -15.92 1.06 -5.96
C ASN A 103 -15.22 2.11 -6.83
N THR A 104 -15.93 2.71 -7.80
CA THR A 104 -15.35 3.67 -8.77
C THR A 104 -14.85 4.94 -8.09
N LYS A 105 -15.60 5.47 -7.13
CA LYS A 105 -15.22 6.67 -6.37
C LYS A 105 -13.93 6.51 -5.57
N THR A 106 -13.69 5.36 -4.95
CA THR A 106 -12.42 5.15 -4.23
C THR A 106 -11.27 4.93 -5.21
N LYS A 107 -11.49 4.27 -6.34
CA LYS A 107 -10.47 4.13 -7.38
C LYS A 107 -10.00 5.48 -7.90
N THR A 108 -10.93 6.42 -8.15
CA THR A 108 -10.55 7.77 -8.61
C THR A 108 -9.74 8.53 -7.58
N VAL A 109 -10.13 8.45 -6.29
CA VAL A 109 -9.35 9.07 -5.20
C VAL A 109 -7.98 8.43 -5.06
N ILE A 110 -7.89 7.10 -5.13
CA ILE A 110 -6.60 6.39 -5.08
C ILE A 110 -5.70 6.81 -6.25
N VAL A 111 -6.25 6.92 -7.46
CA VAL A 111 -5.47 7.36 -8.63
C VAL A 111 -5.00 8.80 -8.45
N SER A 112 -5.84 9.73 -8.01
CA SER A 112 -5.43 11.13 -7.80
C SER A 112 -4.36 11.26 -6.71
N GLU A 113 -4.48 10.52 -5.61
CA GLU A 113 -3.49 10.50 -4.53
C GLU A 113 -2.17 9.86 -4.99
N ILE A 114 -2.22 8.81 -5.81
CA ILE A 114 -1.02 8.22 -6.42
C ILE A 114 -0.37 9.21 -7.38
N GLU A 115 -1.13 9.87 -8.24
CA GLU A 115 -0.60 10.85 -9.18
C GLU A 115 0.07 12.02 -8.47
N GLU A 116 -0.56 12.56 -7.42
CA GLU A 116 0.04 13.59 -6.58
C GLU A 116 1.31 13.05 -5.90
N GLY A 117 1.25 11.83 -5.36
CA GLY A 117 2.39 11.15 -4.73
C GLY A 117 3.57 10.89 -5.67
N VAL A 118 3.31 10.59 -6.95
CA VAL A 118 4.34 10.40 -7.98
C VAL A 118 4.92 11.74 -8.45
N ARG A 119 4.11 12.80 -8.48
CA ARG A 119 4.54 14.16 -8.84
C ARG A 119 5.42 14.86 -7.80
N ILE A 120 5.62 14.25 -6.62
CA ILE A 120 6.46 14.81 -5.56
C ILE A 120 7.93 14.97 -6.01
N PHE A 121 8.39 14.16 -6.97
CA PHE A 121 9.80 14.15 -7.38
C PHE A 121 10.05 14.83 -8.74
N ASP A 122 10.83 15.90 -8.71
CA ASP A 122 11.28 16.66 -9.87
C ASP A 122 12.77 16.37 -10.15
N LYS A 123 13.07 15.70 -11.26
CA LYS A 123 14.45 15.33 -11.62
C LYS A 123 15.41 16.52 -11.78
N SER A 124 14.89 17.73 -12.00
CA SER A 124 15.72 18.92 -12.19
C SER A 124 16.21 19.52 -10.86
N LYS A 125 15.60 19.15 -9.73
CA LYS A 125 15.88 19.76 -8.44
C LYS A 125 16.97 19.02 -7.67
N PRO A 126 17.84 19.75 -6.94
CA PRO A 126 18.81 19.14 -6.05
C PRO A 126 18.15 18.20 -5.05
N THR A 127 18.75 17.02 -4.89
CA THR A 127 18.23 15.94 -4.07
C THR A 127 19.28 15.53 -3.05
N CYS A 128 18.87 15.32 -1.80
CA CYS A 128 19.72 14.89 -0.71
C CYS A 128 19.25 13.51 -0.24
N LEU A 129 20.17 12.55 -0.18
CA LEU A 129 19.93 11.26 0.43
C LEU A 129 20.64 11.23 1.78
N ALA A 130 19.85 11.18 2.85
CA ALA A 130 20.34 11.03 4.22
C ALA A 130 20.11 9.60 4.68
N THR A 131 21.16 8.95 5.16
CA THR A 131 21.10 7.56 5.63
C THR A 131 21.60 7.46 7.06
N ASP A 132 21.04 6.52 7.81
CA ASP A 132 21.48 6.20 9.17
C ASP A 132 21.48 4.68 9.39
N TRP A 133 22.49 4.19 10.10
CA TRP A 133 22.62 2.79 10.48
C TRP A 133 22.71 2.61 11.99
N SER A 134 22.02 1.58 12.48
CA SER A 134 22.14 1.09 13.84
C SER A 134 22.27 -0.44 13.86
N LYS A 135 22.68 -0.99 15.01
CA LYS A 135 22.68 -2.45 15.22
C LYS A 135 21.33 -3.11 14.99
N SER A 136 20.24 -2.35 15.12
CA SER A 136 18.87 -2.86 15.01
C SER A 136 18.29 -2.74 13.60
N GLY A 137 18.79 -1.82 12.78
CA GLY A 137 18.17 -1.46 11.53
C GLY A 137 18.87 -0.29 10.86
N LEU A 138 18.54 -0.10 9.60
CA LEU A 138 18.98 1.02 8.77
C LEU A 138 17.79 1.77 8.22
N GLY A 139 17.95 3.07 8.03
CA GLY A 139 16.94 3.98 7.53
C GLY A 139 17.52 5.00 6.56
N PHE A 140 16.66 5.56 5.72
CA PHE A 140 17.01 6.65 4.85
C PHE A 140 15.84 7.59 4.60
N TRP A 141 16.19 8.84 4.32
CA TRP A 141 15.30 9.90 3.86
C TRP A 141 15.85 10.47 2.56
N LEU A 142 14.99 10.51 1.55
CA LEU A 142 15.23 11.23 0.31
C LEU A 142 14.52 12.58 0.39
N PHE A 143 15.30 13.64 0.40
CA PHE A 143 14.82 15.01 0.41
C PHE A 143 15.05 15.66 -0.95
N GLN A 144 14.13 16.53 -1.35
CA GLN A 144 14.29 17.37 -2.52
C GLN A 144 14.20 18.83 -2.12
N LYS A 145 15.08 19.65 -2.71
CA LYS A 145 15.12 21.08 -2.45
C LYS A 145 14.01 21.79 -3.22
N HIS A 146 13.17 22.52 -2.50
CA HIS A 146 12.14 23.41 -3.03
C HIS A 146 12.42 24.89 -2.71
N CYS A 147 13.47 25.22 -1.92
CA CYS A 147 13.92 26.60 -1.70
C CYS A 147 14.72 27.14 -2.89
N GLU A 148 14.58 28.45 -3.18
CA GLU A 148 15.36 29.15 -4.22
C GLU A 148 16.76 29.58 -3.75
N PHE A 149 17.09 29.43 -2.46
CA PHE A 149 18.39 29.82 -1.90
C PHE A 149 19.54 29.12 -2.60
N THR A 150 20.66 29.81 -2.86
CA THR A 150 21.79 29.27 -3.62
C THR A 150 22.61 28.21 -2.88
N LYS A 151 22.56 28.18 -1.55
CA LYS A 151 23.34 27.21 -0.75
C LYS A 151 22.73 25.81 -0.86
N LEU A 152 23.55 24.82 -1.19
CA LEU A 152 23.18 23.39 -1.24
C LEU A 152 23.47 22.73 0.11
N LEU A 153 22.94 23.28 1.19
CA LEU A 153 23.01 22.63 2.50
C LEU A 153 21.66 21.99 2.83
N PRO A 154 21.65 20.77 3.41
CA PRO A 154 20.45 20.22 4.02
C PRO A 154 19.90 21.24 5.03
N PHE A 155 18.58 21.39 5.06
CA PHE A 155 17.90 22.32 5.98
C PHE A 155 18.26 23.82 5.77
N CYS A 156 18.44 24.25 4.51
CA CYS A 156 18.64 25.66 4.10
C CYS A 156 17.67 26.64 4.81
N CYS A 157 16.41 26.22 4.95
CA CYS A 157 15.34 26.93 5.62
C CYS A 157 14.25 25.92 6.05
N HIS A 158 13.35 26.37 6.92
CA HIS A 158 12.32 25.51 7.55
C HIS A 158 11.38 24.81 6.56
N GLU A 159 11.19 25.36 5.35
CA GLU A 159 10.34 24.76 4.30
C GLU A 159 11.10 24.40 3.03
N GLY A 160 12.43 24.48 3.07
CA GLY A 160 13.24 24.43 1.85
C GLY A 160 13.52 23.05 1.31
N TRP A 161 13.40 22.03 2.15
CA TRP A 161 13.58 20.63 1.76
C TRP A 161 12.30 19.86 2.06
N LYS A 162 11.79 19.15 1.06
CA LYS A 162 10.61 18.30 1.18
C LYS A 162 11.01 16.85 1.09
N ILE A 163 10.40 16.02 1.92
CA ILE A 163 10.64 14.58 1.92
C ILE A 163 9.89 13.97 0.74
N THR A 164 10.62 13.27 -0.13
CA THR A 164 10.08 12.56 -1.30
C THR A 164 9.88 11.08 -1.00
N LEU A 165 10.86 10.45 -0.36
CA LEU A 165 10.84 9.02 -0.06
C LEU A 165 11.46 8.76 1.30
N VAL A 166 10.85 7.85 2.06
CA VAL A 166 11.42 7.34 3.30
C VAL A 166 11.34 5.84 3.30
N GLY A 167 12.42 5.20 3.72
CA GLY A 167 12.48 3.76 3.84
C GLY A 167 13.40 3.34 4.96
N SER A 168 13.15 2.13 5.45
CA SER A 168 13.99 1.46 6.43
C SER A 168 13.82 -0.05 6.31
N ARG A 169 14.75 -0.78 6.95
CA ARG A 169 14.68 -2.22 7.16
C ARG A 169 15.46 -2.63 8.40
N PHE A 170 15.19 -3.82 8.92
CA PHE A 170 15.97 -4.43 9.99
C PHE A 170 17.30 -4.97 9.46
N THR A 171 18.31 -4.89 10.31
CA THR A 171 19.59 -5.56 10.09
C THR A 171 19.43 -7.05 10.39
N HIS A 172 20.08 -7.90 9.60
CA HIS A 172 20.23 -9.30 9.94
C HIS A 172 21.43 -9.52 10.87
N GLY A 173 21.54 -10.73 11.45
CA GLY A 173 22.56 -11.01 12.46
C GLY A 173 24.01 -10.67 12.04
N ALA A 174 24.37 -10.88 10.78
CA ALA A 174 25.68 -10.45 10.26
C ALA A 174 25.81 -8.92 10.12
N GLU A 175 24.83 -8.21 9.56
CA GLU A 175 24.85 -6.75 9.42
C GLU A 175 24.92 -6.02 10.76
N SER A 176 24.25 -6.54 11.81
CA SER A 176 24.27 -5.91 13.14
C SER A 176 25.65 -5.92 13.82
N ARG A 177 26.58 -6.71 13.29
CA ARG A 177 27.97 -6.83 13.78
C ARG A 177 28.97 -6.03 12.96
N TYR A 178 28.53 -5.32 11.92
CA TYR A 178 29.41 -4.45 11.17
C TYR A 178 29.95 -3.31 12.04
N PRO A 179 31.22 -2.92 11.86
CA PRO A 179 31.73 -1.69 12.43
C PRO A 179 30.92 -0.51 11.86
N PRO A 180 30.80 0.61 12.60
CA PRO A 180 29.95 1.73 12.20
C PRO A 180 30.15 2.17 10.75
N VAL A 181 31.40 2.27 10.27
CA VAL A 181 31.71 2.68 8.88
C VAL A 181 31.13 1.73 7.82
N GLU A 182 31.17 0.42 8.04
CA GLU A 182 30.59 -0.57 7.13
C GLU A 182 29.06 -0.58 7.22
N GLY A 183 28.52 -0.35 8.41
CA GLY A 183 27.08 -0.18 8.63
C GLY A 183 26.51 1.03 7.87
N GLU A 184 27.19 2.17 7.93
CA GLU A 184 26.80 3.37 7.17
C GLU A 184 26.88 3.12 5.66
N ALA A 185 27.95 2.48 5.18
CA ALA A 185 28.09 2.13 3.77
C ALA A 185 26.95 1.20 3.29
N LEU A 186 26.57 0.22 4.13
CA LEU A 186 25.42 -0.64 3.87
C LEU A 186 24.10 0.16 3.78
N ALA A 187 23.90 1.15 4.66
CA ALA A 187 22.72 2.00 4.62
C ALA A 187 22.65 2.81 3.33
N VAL A 188 23.78 3.34 2.84
CA VAL A 188 23.85 4.02 1.53
C VAL A 188 23.46 3.08 0.39
N VAL A 189 24.02 1.87 0.35
CA VAL A 189 23.71 0.89 -0.71
C VAL A 189 22.23 0.50 -0.71
N ASP A 190 21.65 0.21 0.46
CA ASP A 190 20.22 -0.11 0.57
C ASP A 190 19.32 1.06 0.16
N ALA A 191 19.70 2.28 0.55
CA ALA A 191 18.96 3.48 0.22
C ALA A 191 18.99 3.78 -1.29
N LEU A 192 20.16 3.62 -1.93
CA LEU A 192 20.32 3.79 -3.37
C LEU A 192 19.52 2.73 -4.15
N ASP A 193 19.55 1.47 -3.73
CA ASP A 193 18.76 0.41 -4.36
C ASP A 193 17.25 0.73 -4.33
N LYS A 194 16.75 1.14 -3.17
CA LYS A 194 15.33 1.50 -2.99
C LYS A 194 14.94 2.81 -3.68
N ALA A 195 15.86 3.77 -3.79
CA ALA A 195 15.64 5.05 -4.46
C ALA A 195 16.02 5.04 -5.95
N SER A 196 16.54 3.92 -6.47
CA SER A 196 17.07 3.79 -7.84
C SER A 196 16.13 4.33 -8.92
N ARG A 197 14.83 3.99 -8.83
CA ARG A 197 13.81 4.46 -9.80
C ARG A 197 13.61 5.98 -9.78
N MET A 198 13.82 6.64 -8.63
CA MET A 198 13.73 8.10 -8.52
C MET A 198 15.04 8.76 -8.94
N LEU A 199 16.17 8.21 -8.50
CA LEU A 199 17.50 8.76 -8.75
C LEU A 199 18.02 8.50 -10.17
N GLY A 200 17.40 7.60 -10.94
CA GLY A 200 17.77 7.28 -12.32
C GLY A 200 19.04 6.44 -12.43
N ASP A 201 19.23 5.80 -13.59
CA ASP A 201 20.45 5.05 -13.89
C ASP A 201 21.68 5.97 -13.73
N MET A 202 22.68 5.44 -13.02
CA MET A 202 23.85 6.05 -12.37
C MET A 202 24.80 6.89 -13.26
N LEU A 203 24.39 7.35 -14.44
CA LEU A 203 25.27 7.96 -15.45
C LEU A 203 25.18 9.49 -15.59
N MET A 204 24.28 10.22 -14.90
CA MET A 204 24.12 11.67 -15.16
C MET A 204 23.67 12.55 -13.97
N TYR A 205 24.25 12.46 -12.77
CA TYR A 205 23.85 13.38 -11.69
C TYR A 205 25.01 14.05 -10.96
N SER A 206 25.21 15.34 -11.26
CA SER A 206 26.00 16.32 -10.50
C SER A 206 25.26 16.91 -9.28
N ASN A 207 24.05 16.42 -8.97
CA ASN A 207 23.09 17.09 -8.08
C ASN A 207 22.63 16.25 -6.87
N ILE A 208 23.27 15.11 -6.60
CA ILE A 208 22.98 14.27 -5.43
C ILE A 208 23.95 14.63 -4.30
N MET A 209 23.40 15.08 -3.18
CA MET A 209 24.15 15.28 -1.95
C MET A 209 23.94 14.08 -1.04
N LEU A 210 25.02 13.43 -0.60
CA LEU A 210 24.96 12.41 0.45
C LEU A 210 25.21 13.09 1.80
N SER A 211 24.29 12.93 2.75
CA SER A 211 24.46 13.39 4.12
C SER A 211 24.52 12.20 5.07
N PHE A 212 25.60 12.13 5.86
CA PHE A 212 25.80 11.15 6.93
C PHE A 212 25.58 11.86 8.26
N GLU A 213 24.33 12.12 8.60
CA GLU A 213 23.97 12.72 9.88
C GLU A 213 23.29 11.67 10.75
N LYS A 214 23.85 11.43 11.94
CA LYS A 214 23.13 10.77 13.04
C LYS A 214 22.02 11.73 13.48
N MET A 215 20.78 11.47 13.06
CA MET A 215 19.60 12.15 13.62
C MET A 215 19.17 11.52 14.94
#